data_AF-A0A7C1EJQ4-F1
#
_entry.id   AF-A0A7C1EJQ4-F1
#
_cell.length_a   1.000
_cell.length_b   1.000
_cell.length_c   1.000
_cell.angle_alpha   90.00
_cell.angle_beta   90.00
_cell.angle_gamma   90.00
#
_symmetry.space_group_name_H-M   'P 1'
#
loop_
_entity.id
_entity.type
_entity.pdbx_description
1 polymer ?
#
loop_
_entity_poly.entity_id
_entity_poly.type
_entity_poly.pdbx_seq_one_letter_code
_entity_poly.pdbx_strand_id
1 'polypeptide(L)'
;MRVIADLHIHTGYSRATSPRMNIEEIVLWADKKGIGIIGSGDFQHPGYFGELKNKIIDADEGLCVLKKGKSKARIMLTTEISSIYKHKDKVRKIHTLVMLPGLKNAEIFSKKLAEKGNTASDGRPILGMPAKDVLKFTLDICPDAMVIPAHAWTPWFSVFGAKSGYDSLEECFEEETHNI
;
A
#
# COMPACT_ATOMS: atom_id res chain seq x y z
N MET A 1 -21.09 -4.36 14.49
CA MET A 1 -20.07 -3.43 15.02
C MET A 1 -19.75 -2.41 13.94
N ARG A 2 -19.63 -1.11 14.27
CA ARG A 2 -19.24 -0.06 13.31
C ARG A 2 -17.75 0.24 13.48
N VAL A 3 -17.01 0.26 12.37
CA VAL A 3 -15.57 0.59 12.35
C VAL A 3 -15.35 1.74 11.36
N ILE A 4 -14.43 2.65 11.70
CA ILE A 4 -13.92 3.67 10.79
C ILE A 4 -12.50 3.25 10.42
N ALA A 5 -12.21 3.20 9.12
CA ALA A 5 -10.90 2.82 8.61
C ALA A 5 -10.32 3.91 7.71
N ASP A 6 -9.01 4.14 7.84
CA ASP A 6 -8.22 4.95 6.92
C ASP A 6 -7.03 4.10 6.48
N LEU A 7 -7.04 3.62 5.24
CA LEU A 7 -6.15 2.54 4.79
C LEU A 7 -5.06 3.02 3.82
N HIS A 8 -5.13 4.28 3.38
CA HIS A 8 -4.16 4.85 2.45
C HIS A 8 -3.51 6.09 3.06
N ILE A 9 -2.38 5.87 3.70
CA ILE A 9 -1.52 6.92 4.25
C ILE A 9 -0.09 6.73 3.76
N HIS A 10 0.74 7.74 3.99
CA HIS A 10 2.18 7.66 3.76
C HIS A 10 2.97 8.01 5.00
N THR A 11 4.18 7.49 5.05
CA THR A 11 5.11 7.64 6.16
C THR A 11 6.12 8.75 5.88
N GLY A 12 7.00 9.03 6.84
CA GLY A 12 8.15 9.94 6.66
C GLY A 12 9.17 9.45 5.62
N TYR A 13 9.04 8.23 5.11
CA TYR A 13 9.89 7.67 4.05
C TYR A 13 9.40 8.05 2.64
N SER A 14 8.17 8.52 2.49
CA SER A 14 7.63 9.02 1.23
C SER A 14 8.03 10.47 0.99
N ARG A 15 8.20 10.87 -0.28
CA ARG A 15 8.45 12.28 -0.62
C ARG A 15 7.25 13.17 -0.30
N ALA A 16 7.55 14.40 0.12
CA ALA A 16 6.57 15.44 0.43
C ALA A 16 5.57 15.08 1.54
N THR A 17 5.96 14.20 2.46
CA THR A 17 5.21 13.90 3.68
C THR A 17 5.88 14.50 4.92
N SER A 18 5.15 14.56 6.04
CA SER A 18 5.74 15.02 7.30
C SER A 18 6.73 13.98 7.85
N PRO A 19 7.92 14.39 8.33
CA PRO A 19 8.87 13.47 8.96
C PRO A 19 8.34 12.84 10.27
N ARG A 20 7.23 13.36 10.82
CA ARG A 20 6.56 12.78 12.00
C ARG A 20 5.64 11.60 11.68
N MET A 21 5.45 11.24 10.41
CA MET A 21 4.59 10.12 10.00
C MET A 21 5.29 8.76 10.26
N ASN A 22 5.52 8.44 11.53
CA ASN A 22 5.95 7.12 12.00
C ASN A 22 4.77 6.37 12.63
N ILE A 23 4.88 5.04 12.78
CA ILE A 23 3.73 4.21 13.17
C ILE A 23 3.12 4.56 14.53
N GLU A 24 3.91 5.02 15.50
CA GLU A 24 3.42 5.39 16.84
C GLU A 24 2.60 6.68 16.79
N GLU A 25 3.08 7.69 16.07
CA GLU A 25 2.35 8.95 15.83
C GLU A 25 1.08 8.72 15.01
N ILE A 26 1.16 7.88 13.96
CA ILE A 26 0.02 7.50 13.13
C ILE A 26 -1.09 6.89 13.98
N VAL A 27 -0.76 5.91 14.82
CA VAL A 27 -1.73 5.23 15.71
C VAL A 27 -2.26 6.20 16.77
N LEU A 28 -1.41 7.05 17.37
CA LEU A 28 -1.83 8.07 18.32
C LEU A 28 -2.91 8.99 17.72
N TRP A 29 -2.72 9.44 16.48
CA TRP A 29 -3.69 10.31 15.80
C TRP A 29 -4.92 9.55 15.30
N ALA A 30 -4.78 8.29 14.92
CA ALA A 30 -5.92 7.42 14.62
C ALA A 30 -6.85 7.31 15.83
N ASP A 31 -6.30 7.02 17.02
CA ASP A 31 -7.04 6.95 18.27
C ASP A 31 -7.76 8.27 18.60
N LYS A 32 -7.08 9.41 18.44
CA LYS A 32 -7.67 10.74 18.67
C LYS A 32 -8.79 11.06 17.69
N LYS A 33 -8.68 10.65 16.43
CA LYS A 33 -9.69 10.84 15.38
C LYS A 33 -10.85 9.84 15.48
N GLY A 34 -10.74 8.81 16.29
CA GLY A 34 -11.73 7.73 16.37
C GLY A 34 -11.65 6.73 15.20
N ILE A 35 -10.49 6.63 14.56
CA ILE A 35 -10.22 5.64 13.51
C ILE A 35 -9.88 4.31 14.20
N GLY A 36 -10.66 3.27 13.90
CA GLY A 36 -10.50 1.95 14.50
C GLY A 36 -9.51 1.05 13.76
N ILE A 37 -9.31 1.27 12.46
CA ILE A 37 -8.28 0.58 11.66
C ILE A 37 -7.51 1.62 10.85
N ILE A 38 -6.19 1.65 10.99
CA ILE A 38 -5.30 2.55 10.26
C ILE A 38 -4.35 1.72 9.39
N GLY A 39 -4.12 2.15 8.15
CA GLY A 39 -3.08 1.57 7.31
C GLY A 39 -1.70 1.90 7.87
N SER A 40 -0.72 1.02 7.69
CA SER A 40 0.67 1.34 8.04
C SER A 40 1.23 2.41 7.11
N GLY A 41 0.84 2.37 5.82
CA GLY A 41 1.56 3.04 4.74
C GLY A 41 2.93 2.40 4.51
N ASP A 42 3.43 2.47 3.28
CA ASP A 42 4.84 2.26 2.90
C ASP A 42 5.57 1.03 3.52
N PHE A 43 4.88 -0.04 3.92
CA PHE A 43 5.50 -1.13 4.71
C PHE A 43 6.69 -1.78 3.99
N GLN A 44 6.67 -1.82 2.66
CA GLN A 44 7.69 -2.41 1.80
C GLN A 44 9.02 -1.65 1.80
N HIS A 45 9.04 -0.40 2.27
CA HIS A 45 10.28 0.33 2.40
C HIS A 45 11.16 -0.34 3.48
N PRO A 46 12.39 -0.76 3.18
CA PRO A 46 13.18 -1.62 4.08
C PRO A 46 13.50 -0.96 5.44
N GLY A 47 13.79 0.35 5.45
CA GLY A 47 14.00 1.12 6.69
C GLY A 47 12.75 1.11 7.59
N TYR A 48 11.61 1.55 7.04
CA TYR A 48 10.33 1.51 7.72
C TYR A 48 9.89 0.10 8.14
N PHE A 49 10.09 -0.92 7.32
CA PHE A 49 9.76 -2.30 7.69
C PHE A 49 10.58 -2.77 8.89
N GLY A 50 11.84 -2.36 8.98
CA GLY A 50 12.67 -2.57 10.17
C GLY A 50 12.06 -1.95 11.42
N GLU A 51 11.54 -0.72 11.33
CA GLU A 51 10.80 -0.09 12.42
C GLU A 51 9.52 -0.83 12.79
N LEU A 52 8.72 -1.22 11.80
CA LEU A 52 7.48 -1.97 12.01
C LEU A 52 7.75 -3.27 12.79
N LYS A 53 8.72 -4.08 12.36
CA LYS A 53 9.09 -5.32 13.08
C LYS A 53 9.50 -5.08 14.53
N ASN A 54 10.02 -3.91 14.86
CA ASN A 54 10.39 -3.54 16.22
C ASN A 54 9.20 -3.03 17.04
N LYS A 55 8.27 -2.30 16.41
CA LYS A 55 7.22 -1.54 17.08
C LYS A 55 5.83 -2.18 17.07
N ILE A 56 5.54 -3.06 16.11
CA ILE A 56 4.23 -3.72 15.98
C ILE A 56 4.33 -5.25 16.06
N ILE A 57 3.23 -5.89 16.44
CA ILE A 57 3.07 -7.35 16.47
C ILE A 57 1.73 -7.72 15.85
N ASP A 58 1.67 -8.90 15.23
CA ASP A 58 0.43 -9.47 14.72
C ASP A 58 -0.59 -9.63 15.86
N ALA A 59 -1.85 -9.40 15.53
CA ALA A 59 -3.03 -9.58 16.36
C ALA A 59 -4.06 -10.43 15.59
N ASP A 60 -5.33 -10.35 15.98
CA ASP A 60 -6.40 -11.10 15.34
C ASP A 60 -6.72 -10.59 13.92
N GLU A 61 -7.30 -11.46 13.09
CA GLU A 61 -7.89 -11.12 11.77
C GLU A 61 -6.91 -10.48 10.77
N GLY A 62 -5.62 -10.82 10.86
CA GLY A 62 -4.59 -10.31 9.93
C GLY A 62 -4.18 -8.85 10.19
N LEU A 63 -4.63 -8.27 11.31
CA LEU A 63 -4.26 -6.93 11.75
C LEU A 63 -3.10 -6.99 12.74
N CYS A 64 -2.48 -5.83 12.98
CA CYS A 64 -1.40 -5.66 13.94
C CYS A 64 -1.77 -4.63 15.02
N VAL A 65 -0.97 -4.60 16.08
CA VAL A 65 -1.04 -3.61 17.17
C VAL A 65 0.35 -3.12 17.54
N LEU A 66 0.44 -1.96 18.19
CA LEU A 66 1.70 -1.52 18.82
C LEU A 66 2.10 -2.50 19.93
N LYS A 67 3.38 -2.87 19.98
CA LYS A 67 3.94 -3.72 21.05
C LYS A 67 3.96 -3.02 22.41
N LYS A 68 4.06 -1.69 22.42
CA LYS A 68 4.15 -0.87 23.62
C LYS A 68 3.09 0.22 23.60
N GLY A 69 2.64 0.59 24.79
CA GLY A 69 1.58 1.58 24.98
C GLY A 69 0.18 0.99 24.83
N LYS A 70 -0.83 1.81 25.12
CA LYS A 70 -2.24 1.48 24.88
C LYS A 70 -2.65 2.13 23.57
N SER A 71 -3.15 1.33 22.63
CA SER A 71 -3.76 1.81 21.40
C SER A 71 -5.12 1.13 21.21
N LYS A 72 -6.10 1.87 20.70
CA LYS A 72 -7.42 1.32 20.33
C LYS A 72 -7.42 0.89 18.86
N ALA A 73 -6.79 1.69 18.00
CA ALA A 73 -6.68 1.41 16.58
C ALA A 73 -5.88 0.14 16.32
N ARG A 74 -6.38 -0.68 15.40
CA ARG A 74 -5.65 -1.79 14.78
C ARG A 74 -4.94 -1.29 13.53
N ILE A 75 -3.88 -2.00 13.13
CA ILE A 75 -3.03 -1.61 12.01
C ILE A 75 -3.20 -2.63 10.89
N MET A 76 -3.62 -2.18 9.70
CA MET A 76 -3.57 -2.97 8.47
C MET A 76 -2.24 -2.70 7.76
N LEU A 77 -1.53 -3.72 7.32
CA LEU A 77 -0.29 -3.54 6.55
C LEU A 77 -0.66 -3.08 5.14
N THR A 78 -0.42 -1.81 4.84
CA THR A 78 -0.74 -1.21 3.54
C THR A 78 0.46 -0.54 2.89
N THR A 79 0.50 -0.58 1.56
CA THR A 79 1.48 0.12 0.73
C THR A 79 0.85 0.61 -0.57
N GLU A 80 1.40 1.67 -1.14
CA GLU A 80 1.10 2.11 -2.49
C GLU A 80 2.30 1.86 -3.41
N ILE A 81 2.06 1.29 -4.59
CA ILE A 81 3.06 1.12 -5.65
C ILE A 81 2.71 2.07 -6.80
N SER A 82 3.72 2.78 -7.30
CA SER A 82 3.60 3.62 -8.50
C SER A 82 4.12 2.87 -9.72
N SER A 83 3.21 2.47 -10.61
CA SER A 83 3.52 1.83 -11.89
C SER A 83 3.69 2.88 -12.97
N ILE A 84 4.87 2.96 -13.59
CA ILE A 84 5.14 3.82 -14.75
C ILE A 84 5.68 2.98 -15.91
N TYR A 85 4.88 2.83 -16.97
CA TYR A 85 5.18 1.91 -18.08
C TYR A 85 4.54 2.38 -19.38
N LYS A 86 5.01 1.89 -20.53
CA LYS A 86 4.38 2.15 -21.85
C LYS A 86 3.34 1.06 -22.13
N HIS A 87 2.12 1.45 -22.49
CA HIS A 87 1.05 0.53 -22.91
C HIS A 87 0.09 1.21 -23.89
N LYS A 88 -0.26 0.52 -24.99
CA LYS A 88 -1.08 1.07 -26.11
C LYS A 88 -0.58 2.44 -26.59
N ASP A 89 0.72 2.52 -26.86
CA ASP A 89 1.44 3.74 -27.28
C ASP A 89 1.37 4.96 -26.36
N LYS A 90 0.89 4.79 -25.13
CA LYS A 90 0.86 5.85 -24.10
C LYS A 90 1.74 5.47 -22.91
N VAL A 91 2.35 6.48 -22.29
CA VAL A 91 2.97 6.31 -20.97
C VAL A 91 1.87 6.33 -19.92
N ARG A 92 1.72 5.22 -19.21
CA ARG A 92 0.74 5.02 -18.15
C ARG A 92 1.42 5.26 -16.81
N LYS A 93 0.70 5.91 -15.91
CA LYS A 93 1.12 6.16 -14.54
C LYS A 93 -0.07 5.83 -13.65
N ILE A 94 0.06 4.77 -12.88
CA ILE A 94 -1.05 4.19 -12.11
C ILE A 94 -0.54 3.87 -10.72
N HIS A 95 -1.25 4.33 -9.71
CA HIS A 95 -1.00 3.93 -8.33
C HIS A 95 -1.93 2.81 -7.91
N THR A 96 -1.37 1.85 -7.19
CA THR A 96 -2.11 0.70 -6.70
C THR A 96 -1.85 0.53 -5.21
N LEU A 97 -2.92 0.54 -4.42
CA LEU A 97 -2.90 0.26 -2.99
C LEU A 97 -2.92 -1.26 -2.79
N VAL A 98 -2.02 -1.77 -1.97
CA VAL A 98 -1.88 -3.18 -1.60
C VAL A 98 -2.09 -3.30 -0.10
N MET A 99 -2.89 -4.27 0.31
CA MET A 99 -3.15 -4.62 1.71
C MET A 99 -2.82 -6.08 1.94
N LEU A 100 -2.06 -6.37 2.98
CA LEU A 100 -1.63 -7.73 3.32
C LEU A 100 -2.00 -8.07 4.77
N PRO A 101 -2.45 -9.32 5.02
CA PRO A 101 -2.68 -9.77 6.38
C PRO A 101 -1.35 -10.09 7.07
N GLY A 102 -1.07 -9.39 8.17
CA GLY A 102 0.05 -9.64 9.07
C GLY A 102 1.45 -9.35 8.52
N LEU A 103 2.42 -9.32 9.43
CA LEU A 103 3.82 -9.02 9.16
C LEU A 103 4.51 -10.07 8.27
N LYS A 104 4.11 -11.34 8.37
CA LYS A 104 4.71 -12.43 7.59
C LYS A 104 4.54 -12.22 6.09
N ASN A 105 3.29 -11.96 5.64
CA ASN A 105 3.01 -11.75 4.22
C ASN A 105 3.64 -10.46 3.73
N ALA A 106 3.59 -9.39 4.54
CA ALA A 106 4.27 -8.15 4.25
C ALA A 106 5.80 -8.34 4.09
N GLU A 107 6.44 -9.17 4.91
CA GLU A 107 7.87 -9.44 4.77
C GLU A 107 8.21 -10.19 3.47
N ILE A 108 7.44 -11.23 3.14
CA ILE A 108 7.64 -12.01 1.90
C ILE A 108 7.43 -11.09 0.69
N PHE A 109 6.37 -10.29 0.70
CA PHE A 109 6.08 -9.32 -0.35
C PHE A 109 7.22 -8.32 -0.52
N SER A 110 7.67 -7.70 0.57
CA SER A 110 8.73 -6.68 0.54
C SER A 110 10.04 -7.21 -0.02
N LYS A 111 10.43 -8.44 0.38
CA LYS A 111 11.64 -9.10 -0.14
C LYS A 111 11.54 -9.36 -1.63
N LYS A 112 10.45 -9.96 -2.09
CA LYS A 112 10.24 -10.24 -3.52
C LYS A 112 10.09 -8.96 -4.35
N LEU A 113 9.47 -7.91 -3.81
CA LEU A 113 9.30 -6.64 -4.52
C LEU A 113 10.64 -5.92 -4.72
N ALA A 114 11.55 -6.03 -3.75
CA ALA A 114 12.90 -5.47 -3.86
C ALA A 114 13.72 -6.09 -5.01
N GLU A 115 13.41 -7.32 -5.44
CA GLU A 115 14.01 -7.95 -6.62
C GLU A 115 13.50 -7.34 -7.94
N LYS A 116 12.38 -6.60 -7.90
CA LYS A 116 11.73 -6.00 -9.07
C LYS A 116 12.14 -4.55 -9.33
N GLY A 117 12.80 -3.90 -8.37
CA GLY A 117 13.27 -2.52 -8.50
C GLY A 117 13.63 -1.87 -7.17
N ASN A 118 13.88 -0.56 -7.21
CA ASN A 118 14.28 0.18 -6.02
C ASN A 118 13.09 0.46 -5.09
N THR A 119 13.11 -0.14 -3.91
CA THR A 119 12.11 0.05 -2.83
C THR A 119 12.64 0.88 -1.65
N ALA A 120 13.90 1.32 -1.70
CA ALA A 120 14.60 1.96 -0.58
C ALA A 120 14.75 3.48 -0.72
N SER A 121 14.48 4.06 -1.90
CA SER A 121 14.64 5.51 -2.11
C SER A 121 13.41 6.34 -1.74
N ASP A 122 12.22 5.72 -1.71
CA ASP A 122 10.94 6.39 -1.46
C ASP A 122 9.95 5.39 -0.86
N GLY A 123 9.09 5.85 0.06
CA GLY A 123 8.00 5.09 0.65
C GLY A 123 6.93 4.64 -0.37
N ARG A 124 6.85 5.29 -1.54
CA ARG A 124 6.13 4.78 -2.72
C ARG A 124 7.12 4.42 -3.83
N PRO A 125 7.46 3.12 -4.01
CA PRO A 125 8.37 2.68 -5.04
C PRO A 125 7.75 2.94 -6.41
N ILE A 126 8.60 3.43 -7.31
CA ILE A 126 8.25 3.65 -8.70
C ILE A 126 8.85 2.49 -9.50
N LEU A 127 7.99 1.66 -10.09
CA LEU A 127 8.38 0.46 -10.81
C LEU A 127 7.92 0.54 -12.27
N GLY A 128 8.71 -0.06 -13.15
CA GLY A 128 8.33 -0.30 -14.55
C GLY A 128 7.30 -1.42 -14.74
N MET A 129 6.72 -1.92 -13.65
CA MET A 129 5.78 -3.04 -13.61
C MET A 129 4.36 -2.55 -13.93
N PRO A 130 3.67 -3.10 -14.94
CA PRO A 130 2.26 -2.84 -15.21
C PRO A 130 1.36 -3.04 -13.98
N ALA A 131 0.26 -2.27 -13.88
CA ALA A 131 -0.66 -2.38 -12.74
C ALA A 131 -1.27 -3.79 -12.60
N LYS A 132 -1.58 -4.44 -13.72
CA LYS A 132 -2.02 -5.86 -13.73
C LYS A 132 -0.98 -6.82 -13.16
N ASP A 133 0.30 -6.55 -13.43
CA ASP A 133 1.39 -7.40 -12.94
C ASP A 133 1.63 -7.18 -11.44
N VAL A 134 1.40 -5.95 -10.93
CA VAL A 134 1.38 -5.68 -9.48
C VAL A 134 0.27 -6.46 -8.80
N LEU A 135 -0.94 -6.45 -9.37
CA LEU A 135 -2.09 -7.21 -8.87
C LEU A 135 -1.77 -8.71 -8.81
N LYS A 136 -1.36 -9.29 -9.95
CA LYS A 136 -0.99 -10.70 -10.05
C LYS A 136 0.14 -11.08 -9.09
N PHE A 137 1.23 -10.29 -9.07
CA PHE A 137 2.35 -10.50 -8.17
C PHE A 137 1.93 -10.52 -6.71
N THR A 138 0.99 -9.64 -6.33
CA THR A 138 0.47 -9.57 -4.96
C THR A 138 -0.32 -10.83 -4.61
N LEU A 139 -1.25 -11.25 -5.48
CA LEU A 139 -2.10 -12.42 -5.25
C LEU A 139 -1.33 -13.74 -5.29
N ASP A 140 -0.31 -13.84 -6.15
CA ASP A 140 0.62 -14.99 -6.19
C ASP A 140 1.38 -15.16 -4.86
N ILE A 141 1.60 -14.07 -4.11
CA ILE A 141 2.26 -14.08 -2.81
C ILE A 141 1.26 -14.34 -1.69
N CYS A 142 0.11 -13.69 -1.74
CA CYS A 142 -0.92 -13.78 -0.72
C CYS A 142 -2.29 -13.71 -1.40
N PRO A 143 -2.97 -14.86 -1.59
CA PRO A 143 -4.30 -14.90 -2.20
C PRO A 143 -5.37 -14.11 -1.42
N ASP A 144 -5.16 -13.93 -0.11
CA ASP A 144 -6.04 -13.14 0.77
C ASP A 144 -5.70 -11.63 0.77
N ALA A 145 -4.75 -11.20 -0.05
CA ALA A 145 -4.43 -9.79 -0.21
C ALA A 145 -5.57 -9.02 -0.88
N MET A 146 -5.63 -7.72 -0.64
CA MET A 146 -6.50 -6.82 -1.40
C MET A 146 -5.66 -5.81 -2.16
N VAL A 147 -6.00 -5.60 -3.42
CA VAL A 147 -5.35 -4.67 -4.32
C VAL A 147 -6.41 -3.73 -4.86
N ILE A 148 -6.19 -2.42 -4.75
CA ILE A 148 -7.17 -1.39 -5.14
C ILE A 148 -6.48 -0.36 -6.03
N PRO A 149 -7.06 0.05 -7.17
CA PRO A 149 -6.58 1.19 -7.94
C PRO A 149 -6.75 2.45 -7.08
N ALA A 150 -5.63 3.05 -6.67
CA ALA A 150 -5.68 4.17 -5.75
C ALA A 150 -6.32 5.39 -6.42
N HIS A 151 -7.11 6.12 -5.63
CA HIS A 151 -7.67 7.44 -5.96
C HIS A 151 -8.11 7.58 -7.44
N ALA A 152 -8.94 6.63 -7.90
CA ALA A 152 -9.16 6.27 -9.30
C ALA A 152 -9.41 7.41 -10.29
N TRP A 153 -9.97 8.54 -9.85
CA TRP A 153 -10.31 9.70 -10.70
C TRP A 153 -9.37 10.92 -10.56
N THR A 154 -8.31 10.84 -9.75
CA THR A 154 -7.35 11.96 -9.69
C THR A 154 -6.72 12.13 -11.08
N PRO A 155 -6.57 13.36 -11.61
CA PRO A 155 -6.12 13.55 -13.00
C PRO A 155 -4.77 12.92 -13.35
N TRP A 156 -3.94 12.69 -12.33
CA TRP A 156 -2.60 12.11 -12.42
C TRP A 156 -2.55 10.79 -11.65
N PHE A 157 -1.68 9.88 -12.09
CA PHE A 157 -1.34 8.65 -11.36
C PHE A 157 -2.53 7.74 -11.00
N SER A 158 -3.65 7.83 -11.73
CA SER A 158 -4.88 7.11 -11.39
C SER A 158 -5.43 6.36 -12.59
N VAL A 159 -6.17 5.28 -12.34
CA VAL A 159 -6.68 4.41 -13.41
C VAL A 159 -7.59 5.14 -14.39
N PHE A 160 -8.42 6.10 -13.95
CA PHE A 160 -9.24 6.95 -14.82
C PHE A 160 -8.71 8.38 -14.92
N GLY A 161 -7.43 8.59 -14.63
CA GLY A 161 -6.82 9.91 -14.64
C GLY A 161 -6.71 10.47 -16.06
N ALA A 162 -7.21 11.70 -16.28
CA ALA A 162 -7.25 12.35 -17.59
C ALA A 162 -5.88 12.56 -18.30
N LYS A 163 -4.75 12.34 -17.61
CA LYS A 163 -3.40 12.54 -18.17
C LYS A 163 -2.70 11.26 -18.58
N SER A 164 -2.91 10.17 -17.85
CA SER A 164 -2.15 8.92 -18.04
C SER A 164 -2.94 7.65 -17.69
N GLY A 165 -4.22 7.77 -17.33
CA GLY A 165 -5.13 6.67 -17.03
C GLY A 165 -5.76 6.08 -18.29
N TYR A 166 -6.58 5.06 -18.11
CA TYR A 166 -7.34 4.29 -19.08
C TYR A 166 -8.80 4.71 -19.13
N ASP A 167 -9.52 4.23 -20.15
CA ASP A 167 -10.95 4.48 -20.31
C ASP A 167 -11.81 3.38 -19.66
N SER A 168 -11.22 2.23 -19.29
CA SER A 168 -11.88 1.17 -18.51
C SER A 168 -10.90 0.37 -17.63
N LEU A 169 -11.41 -0.44 -16.70
CA LEU A 169 -10.59 -1.36 -15.90
C LEU A 169 -10.07 -2.51 -16.76
N GLU A 170 -10.86 -3.00 -17.71
CA GLU A 170 -10.50 -4.07 -18.65
C GLU A 170 -9.27 -3.69 -19.48
N GLU A 171 -9.11 -2.41 -19.83
CA GLU A 171 -7.90 -1.96 -20.52
C GLU A 171 -6.66 -1.89 -19.62
N CYS A 172 -6.83 -1.71 -18.31
CA CYS A 172 -5.74 -1.56 -17.36
C CYS A 172 -5.29 -2.90 -16.77
N PHE A 173 -6.25 -3.76 -16.43
CA PHE A 173 -6.06 -5.01 -15.72
C PHE A 173 -6.24 -6.24 -16.61
N GLU A 174 -6.85 -6.10 -17.79
CA GLU A 174 -6.97 -7.16 -18.80
C GLU A 174 -7.59 -8.44 -18.20
N GLU A 175 -6.92 -9.58 -18.33
CA GLU A 175 -7.37 -10.87 -17.78
C GLU A 175 -7.55 -10.84 -16.26
N GLU A 176 -6.85 -9.96 -15.55
CA GLU A 176 -6.91 -9.83 -14.08
C GLU A 176 -8.05 -8.90 -13.62
N THR A 177 -8.88 -8.37 -14.51
CA THR A 177 -9.98 -7.45 -14.15
C THR A 177 -11.00 -8.06 -13.18
N HIS A 178 -11.12 -9.39 -13.14
CA HIS A 178 -12.01 -10.08 -12.20
C HIS A 178 -11.47 -10.14 -10.76
N ASN A 179 -10.20 -9.77 -10.57
CA ASN A 179 -9.49 -9.79 -9.29
C ASN A 179 -9.37 -8.40 -8.63
N ILE A 180 -9.98 -7.36 -9.23
CA ILE A 180 -9.93 -5.96 -8.76
C ILE A 180 -11.31 -5.45 -8.30
#